data_AF-A0A1B0A8S9-F1
#
_entry.id   AF-A0A1B0A8S9-F1
#
_cell.length_a   1.000
_cell.length_b   1.000
_cell.length_c   1.000
_cell.angle_alpha   90.00
_cell.angle_beta   90.00
_cell.angle_gamma   90.00
#
_symmetry.space_group_name_H-M   'P 1'
#
loop_
_entity.id
_entity.type
_entity.pdbx_description
1 polymer ?
#
loop_
_entity_poly.entity_id
_entity_poly.type
_entity_poly.pdbx_seq_one_letter_code
_entity_poly.pdbx_strand_id
1 'polypeptide(L)'
;MYSIGSDTGGSVRNPASYCGVVGLKPTYGLVSRHGLIPLVNSMDVPGIFARTVSDCTTILNSISGPDVRDATTIKMQYQPIDLPLPEQIDISKFRVGVPKEYHCEQLSKDVLETWQKVAGLLENEGAIVKQVSLPHTAASIYVYSILNQCEVASNMAKYDGIEYGHRADYDCSTEELYAKSRAHGFNEIVKARILTGNFFLLRKNYKNFFEKALRVRRLIAEDFTKVFEGAPAERIDVLLTPTTLTEAPLYKEFITASNRDQCAVQDFCTQPCNMAGIPAISLPIRLGANGLPISLQIMSNKLNEKPLLTFARWLENRFEFDCLYNRELYEI
;
A
#
# COMPACT_ATOMS: atom_id res chain seq x y z
N MET A 1 -4.17 -4.19 -20.27
CA MET A 1 -2.80 -4.72 -19.94
C MET A 1 -2.69 -4.62 -18.44
N TYR A 2 -2.26 -5.70 -17.79
CA TYR A 2 -2.19 -5.77 -16.33
C TYR A 2 -0.91 -6.46 -15.90
N SER A 3 -0.55 -6.28 -14.63
CA SER A 3 0.48 -7.08 -13.97
C SER A 3 0.08 -7.34 -12.51
N ILE A 4 0.77 -8.29 -11.89
CA ILE A 4 0.63 -8.61 -10.47
C ILE A 4 1.88 -8.12 -9.75
N GLY A 5 1.67 -7.50 -8.60
CA GLY A 5 2.72 -7.15 -7.65
C GLY A 5 2.40 -7.64 -6.25
N SER A 6 3.15 -7.16 -5.27
CA SER A 6 2.87 -7.37 -3.85
C SER A 6 3.00 -6.04 -3.13
N ASP A 7 2.08 -5.73 -2.23
CA ASP A 7 2.05 -4.49 -1.46
C ASP A 7 2.12 -4.80 0.03
N THR A 8 3.28 -4.56 0.64
CA THR A 8 3.51 -4.73 2.08
C THR A 8 3.39 -3.41 2.85
N GLY A 9 3.75 -2.30 2.21
CA GLY A 9 3.70 -0.95 2.80
C GLY A 9 3.42 0.15 1.79
N GLY A 10 3.00 -0.18 0.56
CA GLY A 10 2.86 0.75 -0.57
C GLY A 10 3.44 0.23 -1.88
N SER A 11 4.03 -0.97 -1.90
CA SER A 11 4.81 -1.48 -3.04
C SER A 11 4.01 -1.77 -4.32
N VAL A 12 2.68 -1.61 -4.32
CA VAL A 12 1.88 -1.51 -5.55
C VAL A 12 1.43 -0.07 -5.78
N ARG A 13 0.94 0.61 -4.74
CA ARG A 13 0.36 1.96 -4.89
C ARG A 13 1.39 3.05 -5.19
N ASN A 14 2.56 3.03 -4.54
CA ASN A 14 3.64 4.00 -4.80
C ASN A 14 4.17 3.92 -6.23
N PRO A 15 4.60 2.75 -6.75
CA PRO A 15 5.01 2.66 -8.14
C PRO A 15 3.87 2.92 -9.13
N ALA A 16 2.62 2.55 -8.80
CA ALA A 16 1.48 2.89 -9.64
C ALA A 16 1.31 4.41 -9.77
N SER A 17 1.44 5.13 -8.64
CA SER A 17 1.42 6.58 -8.60
C SER A 17 2.50 7.19 -9.47
N TYR A 18 3.75 6.73 -9.31
CA TYR A 18 4.89 7.26 -10.04
C TYR A 18 4.90 6.94 -11.53
N CYS A 19 4.32 5.81 -11.93
CA CYS A 19 4.21 5.42 -13.33
C CYS A 19 2.91 5.88 -14.00
N GLY A 20 2.01 6.54 -13.26
CA GLY A 20 0.74 7.02 -13.82
C GLY A 20 -0.19 5.88 -14.25
N VAL A 21 -0.25 4.80 -13.48
CA VAL A 21 -1.13 3.64 -13.72
C VAL A 21 -2.01 3.36 -12.51
N VAL A 22 -3.06 2.55 -12.69
CA VAL A 22 -3.93 2.12 -11.59
C VAL A 22 -3.21 1.05 -10.77
N GLY A 23 -3.19 1.19 -9.45
CA GLY A 23 -2.58 0.23 -8.53
C GLY A 23 -3.50 -0.14 -7.38
N LEU A 24 -3.99 -1.38 -7.33
CA LEU A 24 -4.88 -1.87 -6.28
C LEU A 24 -4.14 -2.80 -5.31
N LYS A 25 -4.27 -2.49 -4.02
CA LYS A 25 -4.05 -3.43 -2.93
C LYS A 25 -5.41 -3.86 -2.35
N PRO A 26 -5.85 -5.11 -2.53
CA PRO A 26 -7.11 -5.60 -1.95
C PRO A 26 -7.05 -5.72 -0.41
N THR A 27 -8.16 -6.10 0.21
CA THR A 27 -8.22 -6.44 1.64
C THR A 27 -7.21 -7.56 1.93
N TYR A 28 -6.53 -7.47 3.08
CA TYR A 28 -5.62 -8.53 3.51
C TYR A 28 -6.39 -9.86 3.66
N GLY A 29 -5.91 -10.91 2.99
CA GLY A 29 -6.55 -12.23 2.96
C GLY A 29 -7.62 -12.40 1.87
N LEU A 30 -7.90 -11.38 1.04
CA LEU A 30 -8.82 -11.55 -0.10
C LEU A 30 -8.20 -12.36 -1.25
N VAL A 31 -6.90 -12.17 -1.49
CA VAL A 31 -6.11 -12.89 -2.48
C VAL A 31 -5.07 -13.75 -1.74
N SER A 32 -4.95 -15.02 -2.14
CA SER A 32 -4.03 -15.98 -1.53
C SER A 32 -2.58 -15.54 -1.64
N ARG A 33 -1.81 -15.70 -0.56
CA ARG A 33 -0.36 -15.49 -0.52
C ARG A 33 0.39 -16.79 -0.80
N HIS A 34 -0.29 -17.90 -1.09
CA HIS A 34 0.39 -19.13 -1.45
C HIS A 34 1.20 -18.95 -2.74
N GLY A 35 2.52 -19.18 -2.67
CA GLY A 35 3.45 -18.91 -3.76
C GLY A 35 4.05 -17.50 -3.77
N LEU A 36 3.56 -16.58 -2.93
CA LEU A 36 4.23 -15.30 -2.69
C LEU A 36 5.44 -15.52 -1.78
N ILE A 37 6.62 -15.05 -2.21
CA ILE A 37 7.80 -15.02 -1.34
C ILE A 37 7.54 -13.98 -0.25
N PRO A 38 7.46 -14.38 1.04
CA PRO A 38 7.02 -13.48 2.09
C PRO A 38 8.10 -12.47 2.45
N LEU A 39 7.69 -11.21 2.60
CA LEU A 39 8.46 -10.16 3.27
C LEU A 39 7.97 -10.01 4.70
N VAL A 40 6.68 -9.68 4.88
CA VAL A 40 6.00 -9.52 6.17
C VAL A 40 4.64 -10.21 6.09
N ASN A 41 4.52 -11.41 6.66
CA ASN A 41 3.32 -12.23 6.49
C ASN A 41 2.06 -11.52 6.95
N SER A 42 2.16 -10.71 8.00
CA SER A 42 0.99 -10.01 8.55
C SER A 42 0.55 -8.78 7.74
N MET A 43 1.25 -8.41 6.67
CA MET A 43 0.98 -7.20 5.87
C MET A 43 1.12 -7.39 4.36
N ASP A 44 1.76 -8.47 3.90
CA ASP A 44 1.91 -8.79 2.47
C ASP A 44 0.55 -9.04 1.83
N VAL A 45 0.28 -8.36 0.73
CA VAL A 45 -0.94 -8.55 -0.08
C VAL A 45 -0.55 -8.61 -1.55
N PRO A 46 -0.89 -9.67 -2.30
CA PRO A 46 -0.81 -9.64 -3.76
C PRO A 46 -1.69 -8.51 -4.29
N GLY A 47 -1.10 -7.62 -5.08
CA GLY A 47 -1.80 -6.48 -5.66
C GLY A 47 -1.76 -6.48 -7.18
N ILE A 48 -2.49 -5.55 -7.77
CA ILE A 48 -2.75 -5.51 -9.21
C ILE A 48 -2.31 -4.15 -9.74
N PHE A 49 -1.60 -4.14 -10.86
CA PHE A 49 -1.45 -2.97 -11.69
C PHE A 49 -2.30 -3.13 -12.95
N ALA A 50 -2.94 -2.05 -13.37
CA ALA A 50 -3.73 -2.01 -14.58
C ALA A 50 -3.72 -0.61 -15.18
N ARG A 51 -4.20 -0.50 -16.42
CA ARG A 51 -4.42 0.81 -17.04
C ARG A 51 -5.75 1.43 -16.67
N THR A 52 -6.73 0.60 -16.31
CA THR A 52 -8.06 1.06 -15.93
C THR A 52 -8.57 0.36 -14.67
N VAL A 53 -9.50 1.00 -13.98
CA VAL A 53 -10.21 0.41 -12.83
C VAL A 53 -11.00 -0.84 -13.27
N SER A 54 -11.56 -0.84 -14.47
CA SER A 54 -12.24 -2.02 -15.03
C SER A 54 -11.29 -3.20 -15.25
N ASP A 55 -10.14 -2.98 -15.89
CA ASP A 55 -9.10 -4.02 -16.06
C ASP A 55 -8.69 -4.56 -14.67
N CYS A 56 -8.45 -3.67 -13.72
CA CYS A 56 -8.09 -4.05 -12.35
C CYS A 56 -9.15 -4.93 -11.68
N THR A 57 -10.43 -4.61 -11.89
CA THR A 57 -11.56 -5.36 -11.31
C THR A 57 -11.71 -6.74 -11.93
N THR A 58 -11.54 -6.85 -13.26
CA THR A 58 -11.55 -8.15 -13.95
C THR A 58 -10.46 -9.09 -13.39
N ILE A 59 -9.26 -8.57 -13.14
CA ILE A 59 -8.19 -9.36 -12.55
C ILE A 59 -8.49 -9.71 -11.10
N LEU A 60 -8.98 -8.76 -10.29
CA LEU A 60 -9.40 -9.04 -8.91
C LEU A 60 -10.42 -10.17 -8.86
N ASN A 61 -11.42 -10.14 -9.76
CA ASN A 61 -12.44 -11.18 -9.84
C ASN A 61 -11.86 -12.57 -10.16
N SER A 62 -10.73 -12.62 -10.86
CA SER A 62 -10.09 -13.85 -11.30
C SER A 62 -9.21 -14.49 -10.23
N ILE A 63 -8.65 -13.69 -9.30
CA ILE A 63 -7.64 -14.14 -8.32
C ILE A 63 -8.12 -14.13 -6.86
N SER A 64 -9.31 -13.58 -6.58
CA SER A 64 -9.84 -13.45 -5.21
C SER A 64 -10.60 -14.68 -4.76
N GLY A 65 -10.47 -15.03 -3.48
CA GLY A 65 -11.23 -16.12 -2.88
C GLY A 65 -10.42 -16.94 -1.87
N PRO A 66 -11.10 -17.87 -1.17
CA PRO A 66 -10.45 -18.75 -0.22
C PRO A 66 -9.48 -19.71 -0.92
N ASP A 67 -8.31 -19.92 -0.33
CA ASP A 67 -7.34 -20.95 -0.74
C ASP A 67 -7.05 -21.86 0.46
N VAL A 68 -7.12 -23.17 0.23
CA VAL A 68 -6.82 -24.18 1.26
C VAL A 68 -5.33 -24.24 1.60
N ARG A 69 -4.47 -23.74 0.71
CA ARG A 69 -3.02 -23.70 0.90
C ARG A 69 -2.53 -22.43 1.59
N ASP A 70 -3.43 -21.50 1.89
CA ASP A 70 -3.15 -20.30 2.68
C ASP A 70 -4.17 -20.15 3.82
N ALA A 71 -3.69 -20.43 5.04
CA ALA A 71 -4.50 -20.34 6.25
C ALA A 71 -5.02 -18.92 6.53
N THR A 72 -4.41 -17.89 5.93
CA THR A 72 -4.74 -16.48 6.15
C THR A 72 -5.79 -15.93 5.19
N THR A 73 -6.21 -16.69 4.17
CA THR A 73 -7.30 -16.23 3.32
C THR A 73 -8.60 -16.15 4.11
N ILE A 74 -9.39 -15.13 3.80
CA ILE A 74 -10.75 -14.99 4.28
C ILE A 74 -11.55 -16.21 3.78
N LYS A 75 -12.29 -16.85 4.68
CA LYS A 75 -13.01 -18.12 4.40
C LYS A 75 -14.40 -17.90 3.78
N MET A 76 -14.83 -16.65 3.68
CA MET A 76 -16.04 -16.27 2.96
C MET A 76 -15.85 -16.48 1.46
N GLN A 77 -16.86 -17.02 0.78
CA GLN A 77 -16.83 -17.17 -0.67
C GLN A 77 -16.82 -15.82 -1.35
N TYR A 78 -15.90 -15.64 -2.29
CA TYR A 78 -15.79 -14.40 -3.04
C TYR A 78 -16.96 -14.25 -4.01
N GLN A 79 -17.53 -13.04 -4.07
CA GLN A 79 -18.56 -12.68 -5.03
C GLN A 79 -17.93 -11.74 -6.07
N PRO A 80 -17.91 -12.13 -7.36
CA PRO A 80 -17.40 -11.26 -8.41
C PRO A 80 -18.05 -9.89 -8.40
N ILE A 81 -17.22 -8.86 -8.49
CA ILE A 81 -17.64 -7.47 -8.52
C ILE A 81 -18.00 -7.11 -9.95
N ASP A 82 -19.25 -6.75 -10.15
CA ASP A 82 -19.72 -6.06 -11.34
C ASP A 82 -19.74 -4.54 -11.08
N LEU A 83 -19.09 -3.78 -11.96
CA LEU A 83 -19.01 -2.33 -11.87
C LEU A 83 -20.07 -1.68 -12.77
N PRO A 84 -20.84 -0.70 -12.24
CA PRO A 84 -21.74 0.08 -13.08
C PRO A 84 -20.97 0.88 -14.13
N LEU A 85 -21.67 1.27 -15.20
CA LEU A 85 -21.12 2.24 -16.17
C LEU A 85 -20.88 3.58 -15.47
N PRO A 86 -19.85 4.36 -15.86
CA PRO A 86 -19.53 5.63 -15.20
C PRO A 86 -20.72 6.59 -15.06
N GLU A 87 -21.52 6.71 -16.12
CA GLU A 87 -22.75 7.53 -16.21
C GLU A 87 -23.83 7.15 -15.17
N GLN A 88 -23.78 5.91 -14.66
CA GLN A 88 -24.75 5.38 -13.71
C GLN A 88 -24.32 5.57 -12.25
N ILE A 89 -23.10 6.06 -12.02
CA ILE A 89 -22.54 6.21 -10.68
C ILE A 89 -22.98 7.54 -10.10
N ASP A 90 -23.87 7.47 -9.12
CA ASP A 90 -24.35 8.62 -8.35
C ASP A 90 -23.41 8.90 -7.17
N ILE A 91 -22.48 9.85 -7.38
CA ILE A 91 -21.47 10.21 -6.38
C ILE A 91 -22.07 10.91 -5.15
N SER A 92 -23.27 11.49 -5.25
CA SER A 92 -23.94 12.18 -4.15
C SER A 92 -24.27 11.27 -2.96
N LYS A 93 -24.28 9.96 -3.20
CA LYS A 93 -24.49 8.93 -2.17
C LYS A 93 -23.23 8.62 -1.35
N PHE A 94 -22.05 9.09 -1.78
CA PHE A 94 -20.80 8.80 -1.09
C PHE A 94 -20.48 9.84 -0.02
N ARG A 95 -20.08 9.34 1.15
CA ARG A 95 -19.42 10.12 2.19
C ARG A 95 -17.92 9.90 2.07
N VAL A 96 -17.20 10.97 1.76
CA VAL A 96 -15.76 10.96 1.51
C VAL A 96 -15.03 11.59 2.69
N GLY A 97 -14.15 10.83 3.33
CA GLY A 97 -13.31 11.33 4.41
C GLY A 97 -11.98 11.86 3.88
N VAL A 98 -11.57 13.03 4.36
CA VAL A 98 -10.27 13.67 4.08
C VAL A 98 -9.47 13.73 5.38
N PRO A 99 -8.53 12.81 5.63
CA PRO A 99 -7.78 12.75 6.88
C PRO A 99 -6.81 13.92 7.04
N LYS A 100 -6.94 14.70 8.12
CA LYS A 100 -6.10 15.88 8.35
C LYS A 100 -4.61 15.55 8.52
N GLU A 101 -4.27 14.38 9.03
CA GLU A 101 -2.90 13.96 9.32
C GLU A 101 -2.06 13.70 8.06
N TYR A 102 -2.71 13.62 6.89
CA TYR A 102 -2.02 13.46 5.60
C TYR A 102 -1.53 14.81 5.04
N HIS A 103 -1.98 15.93 5.60
CA HIS A 103 -1.41 17.24 5.35
C HIS A 103 -0.15 17.43 6.22
N CYS A 104 0.98 16.88 5.77
CA CYS A 104 2.27 16.94 6.45
C CYS A 104 3.24 17.92 5.78
N GLU A 105 4.35 18.22 6.46
CA GLU A 105 5.36 19.19 6.01
C GLU A 105 6.00 18.82 4.67
N GLN A 106 6.16 17.54 4.40
CA GLN A 106 6.79 17.02 3.18
C GLN A 106 5.83 16.97 1.98
N LEU A 107 4.54 17.28 2.16
CA LEU A 107 3.56 17.27 1.09
C LEU A 107 3.86 18.40 0.10
N SER A 108 4.19 18.03 -1.14
CA SER A 108 4.44 19.00 -2.20
C SER A 108 3.17 19.81 -2.53
N LYS A 109 3.39 21.05 -2.97
CA LYS A 109 2.33 21.96 -3.38
C LYS A 109 1.43 21.34 -4.45
N ASP A 110 2.01 20.71 -5.46
CA ASP A 110 1.27 20.12 -6.56
C ASP A 110 0.35 18.98 -6.12
N VAL A 111 0.81 18.13 -5.21
CA VAL A 111 -0.01 17.05 -4.64
C VAL A 111 -1.12 17.64 -3.77
N LEU A 112 -0.82 18.64 -2.94
CA LEU A 112 -1.81 19.34 -2.13
C LEU A 112 -2.91 19.99 -2.99
N GLU A 113 -2.53 20.74 -4.02
CA GLU A 113 -3.47 21.38 -4.95
C GLU A 113 -4.34 20.34 -5.68
N THR A 114 -3.75 19.21 -6.07
CA THR A 114 -4.50 18.10 -6.68
C THR A 114 -5.52 17.54 -5.71
N TRP A 115 -5.09 17.26 -4.47
CA TRP A 115 -5.96 16.69 -3.45
C TRP A 115 -7.12 17.63 -3.10
N GLN A 116 -6.85 18.93 -2.94
CA GLN A 116 -7.86 19.96 -2.72
C GLN A 116 -8.82 20.10 -3.91
N LYS A 117 -8.29 20.09 -5.15
CA LYS A 117 -9.12 20.17 -6.37
C LYS A 117 -10.07 18.99 -6.48
N VAL A 118 -9.60 17.77 -6.21
CA VAL A 118 -10.47 16.58 -6.25
C VAL A 118 -11.50 16.61 -5.11
N ALA A 119 -11.10 17.01 -3.90
CA ALA A 119 -12.04 17.15 -2.79
C ALA A 119 -13.15 18.19 -3.10
N GLY A 120 -12.80 19.37 -3.60
CA GLY A 120 -13.78 20.39 -3.98
C GLY A 120 -14.65 19.99 -5.17
N LEU A 121 -14.10 19.24 -6.13
CA LEU A 121 -14.90 18.65 -7.21
C LEU A 121 -15.95 17.68 -6.67
N LEU A 122 -15.59 16.81 -5.73
CA LEU A 122 -16.53 15.87 -5.12
C LEU A 122 -17.67 16.59 -4.39
N GLU A 123 -17.37 17.67 -3.66
CA GLU A 123 -18.41 18.52 -3.02
C GLU A 123 -19.34 19.15 -4.07
N ASN A 124 -18.79 19.70 -5.15
CA ASN A 124 -19.57 20.32 -6.22
C ASN A 124 -20.49 19.32 -6.95
N GLU A 125 -20.05 18.07 -7.07
CA GLU A 125 -20.83 16.97 -7.68
C GLU A 125 -21.80 16.31 -6.66
N GLY A 126 -21.89 16.86 -5.45
CA GLY A 126 -22.90 16.51 -4.45
C GLY A 126 -22.48 15.43 -3.45
N ALA A 127 -21.24 14.95 -3.48
CA ALA A 127 -20.73 14.02 -2.47
C ALA A 127 -20.58 14.74 -1.11
N ILE A 128 -20.76 14.02 -0.01
CA ILE A 128 -20.55 14.56 1.33
C ILE A 128 -19.07 14.43 1.66
N VAL A 129 -18.31 15.51 1.55
CA VAL A 129 -16.89 15.51 1.93
C VAL A 129 -16.74 16.01 3.36
N LYS A 130 -16.01 15.25 4.19
CA LYS A 130 -15.78 15.55 5.61
C LYS A 130 -14.31 15.43 5.94
N GLN A 131 -13.80 16.40 6.69
CA GLN A 131 -12.50 16.23 7.33
C GLN A 131 -12.61 15.17 8.44
N VAL A 132 -11.67 14.24 8.48
CA VAL A 132 -11.59 13.18 9.51
C VAL A 132 -10.21 13.14 10.17
N SER A 133 -10.07 12.33 11.22
CA SER A 133 -8.84 12.20 11.99
C SER A 133 -8.41 10.75 12.08
N LEU A 134 -7.17 10.48 11.65
CA LEU A 134 -6.42 9.25 11.82
C LEU A 134 -5.14 9.56 12.62
N PRO A 135 -5.26 9.84 13.94
CA PRO A 135 -4.19 10.45 14.74
C PRO A 135 -2.91 9.62 14.81
N HIS A 136 -2.97 8.30 14.61
CA HIS A 136 -1.80 7.43 14.64
C HIS A 136 -1.12 7.25 13.28
N THR A 137 -1.53 7.99 12.23
CA THR A 137 -0.97 7.90 10.86
C THR A 137 0.56 7.97 10.85
N ALA A 138 1.15 8.99 11.47
CA ALA A 138 2.61 9.17 11.49
C ALA A 138 3.35 8.05 12.25
N ALA A 139 2.68 7.38 13.20
CA ALA A 139 3.27 6.26 13.92
C ALA A 139 3.49 5.03 13.04
N SER A 140 2.79 4.94 11.89
CA SER A 140 2.91 3.81 10.96
C SER A 140 4.34 3.60 10.46
N ILE A 141 5.08 4.66 10.13
CA ILE A 141 6.47 4.55 9.66
C ILE A 141 7.36 3.78 10.66
N TYR A 142 7.23 4.10 11.95
CA TYR A 142 8.03 3.46 12.99
C TYR A 142 7.56 2.04 13.28
N VAL A 143 6.24 1.85 13.38
CA VAL A 143 5.64 0.54 13.64
C VAL A 143 5.95 -0.44 12.51
N TYR A 144 5.87 0.01 11.25
CA TYR A 144 6.19 -0.79 10.08
C TYR A 144 7.65 -1.20 10.10
N SER A 145 8.57 -0.25 10.36
CA SER A 145 9.99 -0.55 10.42
C SER A 145 10.31 -1.65 11.44
N ILE A 146 9.68 -1.63 12.62
CA ILE A 146 9.91 -2.66 13.65
C ILE A 146 9.33 -4.01 13.21
N LEU A 147 8.04 -4.04 12.84
CA LEU A 147 7.36 -5.28 12.49
C LEU A 147 7.96 -5.93 11.23
N ASN A 148 8.29 -5.12 10.22
CA ASN A 148 8.95 -5.57 9.00
C ASN A 148 10.27 -6.25 9.32
N GLN A 149 11.14 -5.63 10.13
CA GLN A 149 12.44 -6.19 10.44
C GLN A 149 12.32 -7.49 11.25
N CYS A 150 11.42 -7.54 12.24
CA CYS A 150 11.15 -8.76 13.01
C CYS A 150 10.70 -9.92 12.11
N GLU A 151 9.73 -9.68 11.22
CA GLU A 151 9.23 -10.72 10.34
C GLU A 151 10.24 -11.10 9.24
N VAL A 152 11.00 -10.14 8.70
CA VAL A 152 12.08 -10.41 7.73
C VAL A 152 13.16 -11.30 8.36
N ALA A 153 13.55 -11.05 9.62
CA ALA A 153 14.52 -11.89 10.31
C ALA A 153 14.07 -13.36 10.39
N SER A 154 12.77 -13.59 10.61
CA SER A 154 12.18 -14.94 10.64
C SER A 154 11.98 -15.53 9.24
N ASN A 155 11.30 -14.81 8.35
CA ASN A 155 10.92 -15.26 7.01
C ASN A 155 12.13 -15.56 6.12
N MET A 156 13.22 -14.81 6.30
CA MET A 156 14.44 -14.99 5.53
C MET A 156 15.38 -16.04 6.16
N ALA A 157 15.05 -16.63 7.31
CA ALA A 157 15.90 -17.64 7.97
C ALA A 157 16.07 -18.91 7.13
N LYS A 158 15.05 -19.26 6.33
CA LYS A 158 15.03 -20.44 5.46
C LYS A 158 16.01 -20.40 4.27
N TYR A 159 16.56 -19.23 3.95
CA TYR A 159 17.56 -19.12 2.88
C TYR A 159 18.93 -19.38 3.50
N ASP A 160 19.35 -20.63 3.46
CA ASP A 160 20.58 -21.14 4.06
C ASP A 160 21.50 -21.83 3.04
N GLY A 161 21.02 -22.07 1.82
CA GLY A 161 21.75 -22.70 0.72
C GLY A 161 21.71 -24.23 0.74
N ILE A 162 20.88 -24.87 1.58
CA ILE A 162 20.78 -26.33 1.66
C ILE A 162 19.77 -26.90 0.68
N GLU A 163 18.51 -26.49 0.80
CA GLU A 163 17.43 -27.02 -0.04
C GLU A 163 17.39 -26.35 -1.42
N TYR A 164 17.71 -25.06 -1.49
CA TYR A 164 17.64 -24.26 -2.70
C TYR A 164 18.45 -22.96 -2.60
N GLY A 165 18.65 -22.30 -3.76
CA GLY A 165 19.25 -20.97 -3.85
C GLY A 165 20.78 -20.99 -3.87
N HIS A 166 21.38 -19.87 -3.46
CA HIS A 166 22.83 -19.72 -3.43
C HIS A 166 23.43 -20.50 -2.26
N ARG A 167 24.44 -21.33 -2.57
CA ARG A 167 25.27 -22.04 -1.60
C ARG A 167 26.71 -21.60 -1.78
N ALA A 168 27.34 -21.17 -0.70
CA ALA A 168 28.76 -20.86 -0.72
C ALA A 168 29.60 -22.14 -0.89
N ASP A 169 30.70 -22.04 -1.61
CA ASP A 169 31.67 -23.12 -1.79
C ASP A 169 32.56 -23.23 -0.54
N TYR A 170 32.02 -23.85 0.51
CA TYR A 170 32.69 -23.95 1.80
C TYR A 170 32.15 -25.09 2.67
N ASP A 171 32.98 -26.08 2.99
CA ASP A 171 32.56 -27.33 3.64
C ASP A 171 33.26 -27.62 4.99
N CYS A 172 33.79 -26.62 5.69
CA CYS A 172 34.43 -26.85 7.00
C CYS A 172 33.44 -27.08 8.15
N SER A 173 32.31 -26.37 8.18
CA SER A 173 31.23 -26.56 9.14
C SER A 173 29.89 -26.05 8.61
N THR A 174 28.80 -26.59 9.15
CA THR A 174 27.44 -26.17 8.78
C THR A 174 27.16 -24.72 9.16
N GLU A 175 27.63 -24.26 10.31
CA GLU A 175 27.45 -22.88 10.77
C GLU A 175 28.13 -21.88 9.84
N GLU A 176 29.35 -22.18 9.39
CA GLU A 176 30.10 -21.30 8.51
C GLU A 176 29.54 -21.34 7.08
N LEU A 177 29.08 -22.51 6.61
CA LEU A 177 28.34 -22.63 5.35
C LEU A 177 27.09 -21.73 5.35
N TYR A 178 26.29 -21.76 6.41
CA TYR A 178 25.11 -20.88 6.55
C TYR A 178 25.51 -19.41 6.57
N ALA A 179 26.50 -19.04 7.38
CA ALA A 179 26.95 -17.67 7.49
C ALA A 179 27.44 -17.12 6.14
N LYS A 180 28.28 -17.87 5.42
CA LYS A 180 28.81 -17.46 4.11
C LYS A 180 27.74 -17.42 3.03
N SER A 181 26.90 -18.46 2.93
CA SER A 181 25.81 -18.49 1.93
C SER A 181 24.89 -17.28 2.08
N ARG A 182 24.55 -16.92 3.33
CA ARG A 182 23.72 -15.75 3.63
C ARG A 182 24.45 -14.43 3.42
N ALA A 183 25.73 -14.35 3.78
CA ALA A 183 26.54 -13.14 3.60
C ALA A 183 26.72 -12.79 2.12
N HIS A 184 26.90 -13.79 1.25
CA HIS A 184 26.99 -13.64 -0.20
C HIS A 184 25.62 -13.38 -0.84
N GLY A 185 24.59 -14.12 -0.41
CA GLY A 185 23.27 -14.10 -1.04
C GLY A 185 22.44 -12.86 -0.73
N PHE A 186 22.63 -12.23 0.44
CA PHE A 186 21.86 -11.04 0.83
C PHE A 186 22.64 -9.74 0.66
N ASN A 187 21.97 -8.74 0.10
CA ASN A 187 22.48 -7.37 0.07
C ASN A 187 22.46 -6.72 1.47
N GLU A 188 23.09 -5.54 1.58
CA GLU A 188 23.22 -4.82 2.85
C GLU A 188 21.88 -4.42 3.48
N ILE A 189 20.86 -4.07 2.68
CA ILE A 189 19.54 -3.69 3.20
C ILE A 189 18.88 -4.89 3.88
N VAL A 190 18.92 -6.06 3.24
CA VAL A 190 18.33 -7.28 3.79
C VAL A 190 19.11 -7.75 5.04
N LYS A 191 20.44 -7.73 5.00
CA LYS A 191 21.28 -8.06 6.16
C LYS A 191 21.02 -7.13 7.34
N ALA A 192 20.93 -5.83 7.11
CA ALA A 192 20.59 -4.85 8.14
C ALA A 192 19.21 -5.14 8.77
N ARG A 193 18.19 -5.43 7.96
CA ARG A 193 16.85 -5.78 8.47
C ARG A 193 16.86 -7.05 9.32
N ILE A 194 17.60 -8.09 8.91
CA ILE A 194 17.74 -9.33 9.67
C ILE A 194 18.42 -9.06 11.02
N LEU A 195 19.53 -8.30 11.02
CA LEU A 195 20.26 -7.95 12.24
C LEU A 195 19.39 -7.16 13.22
N THR A 196 18.71 -6.12 12.75
CA THR A 196 17.86 -5.28 13.61
C THR A 196 16.59 -6.03 14.07
N GLY A 197 16.01 -6.87 13.21
CA GLY A 197 14.89 -7.74 13.57
C GLY A 197 15.24 -8.69 14.70
N ASN A 198 16.39 -9.37 14.59
CA ASN A 198 16.91 -10.22 15.67
C ASN A 198 17.13 -9.43 16.96
N PHE A 199 17.67 -8.20 16.87
CA PHE A 199 17.80 -7.32 18.03
C PHE A 199 16.46 -7.03 18.71
N PHE A 200 15.41 -6.69 17.96
CA PHE A 200 14.08 -6.44 18.52
C PHE A 200 13.44 -7.70 19.13
N LEU A 201 13.74 -8.87 18.57
CA LEU A 201 13.20 -10.16 19.02
C LEU A 201 13.96 -10.77 20.21
N LEU A 202 15.12 -10.24 20.61
CA LEU A 202 15.80 -10.68 21.83
C LEU A 202 14.85 -10.58 23.04
N ARG A 203 14.89 -11.58 23.93
CA ARG A 203 14.01 -11.65 25.12
C ARG A 203 13.93 -10.34 25.93
N LYS A 204 15.06 -9.64 26.08
CA LYS A 204 15.15 -8.35 26.80
C LYS A 204 14.49 -7.17 26.08
N ASN A 205 14.36 -7.25 24.75
CA ASN A 205 13.87 -6.20 23.87
C ASN A 205 12.43 -6.44 23.40
N TYR A 206 12.00 -7.70 23.34
CA TYR A 206 10.73 -8.14 22.74
C TYR A 206 9.52 -7.31 23.17
N LYS A 207 9.35 -7.10 24.49
CA LYS A 207 8.23 -6.31 25.05
C LYS A 207 8.31 -4.82 24.67
N ASN A 208 9.52 -4.27 24.61
CA ASN A 208 9.76 -2.84 24.39
C ASN A 208 9.59 -2.46 22.91
N PHE A 209 9.89 -3.38 21.99
CA PHE A 209 9.82 -3.13 20.55
C PHE A 209 8.67 -3.87 19.88
N PHE A 210 8.76 -5.19 19.74
CA PHE A 210 7.80 -5.96 18.94
C PHE A 210 6.37 -5.92 19.53
N GLU A 211 6.22 -6.20 20.83
CA GLU A 211 4.90 -6.17 21.48
C GLU A 211 4.31 -4.74 21.49
N LYS A 212 5.15 -3.73 21.74
CA LYS A 212 4.73 -2.33 21.70
C LYS A 212 4.29 -1.91 20.29
N ALA A 213 5.02 -2.31 19.25
CA ALA A 213 4.66 -2.05 17.86
C ALA A 213 3.32 -2.70 17.50
N LEU A 214 3.06 -3.94 17.92
CA LEU A 214 1.74 -4.59 17.72
C LEU A 214 0.60 -3.83 18.41
N ARG A 215 0.83 -3.30 19.62
CA ARG A 215 -0.18 -2.48 20.33
C ARG A 215 -0.47 -1.17 19.58
N VAL A 216 0.56 -0.50 19.06
CA VAL A 216 0.35 0.74 18.27
C VAL A 216 -0.27 0.42 16.91
N ARG A 217 0.08 -0.69 16.27
CA ARG A 217 -0.60 -1.18 15.06
C ARG A 217 -2.11 -1.34 15.30
N ARG A 218 -2.52 -1.83 16.46
CA ARG A 218 -3.93 -1.92 16.86
C ARG A 218 -4.59 -0.54 16.89
N LEU A 219 -3.94 0.47 17.47
CA LEU A 219 -4.44 1.85 17.50
C LEU A 219 -4.59 2.44 16.09
N ILE A 220 -3.63 2.18 15.20
CA ILE A 220 -3.71 2.58 13.79
C ILE A 220 -4.92 1.93 13.11
N ALA A 221 -5.14 0.62 13.33
CA ALA A 221 -6.32 -0.06 12.79
C ALA A 221 -7.63 0.48 13.38
N GLU A 222 -7.66 0.77 14.69
CA GLU A 222 -8.83 1.36 15.38
C GLU A 222 -9.20 2.75 14.82
N ASP A 223 -8.23 3.55 14.36
CA ASP A 223 -8.51 4.83 13.71
C ASP A 223 -9.36 4.64 12.44
N PHE A 224 -9.00 3.68 11.58
CA PHE A 224 -9.80 3.35 10.41
C PHE A 224 -11.17 2.78 10.78
N THR A 225 -11.23 1.87 11.77
CA THR A 225 -12.51 1.33 12.25
C THR A 225 -13.44 2.44 12.73
N LYS A 226 -12.94 3.43 13.48
CA LYS A 226 -13.77 4.57 13.93
C LYS A 226 -14.34 5.38 12.78
N VAL A 227 -13.55 5.59 11.72
CA VAL A 227 -13.97 6.36 10.54
C VAL A 227 -15.00 5.59 9.70
N PHE A 228 -14.78 4.29 9.47
CA PHE A 228 -15.64 3.47 8.60
C PHE A 228 -16.84 2.83 9.31
N GLU A 229 -16.79 2.64 10.63
CA GLU A 229 -17.81 1.96 11.44
C GLU A 229 -18.41 2.86 12.52
N GLY A 230 -18.11 4.16 12.46
CA GLY A 230 -18.71 5.16 13.34
C GLY A 230 -20.23 5.25 13.23
N ALA A 231 -20.81 6.16 14.02
CA ALA A 231 -22.24 6.43 14.01
C ALA A 231 -22.75 6.66 12.57
N PRO A 232 -23.97 6.22 12.20
CA PRO A 232 -24.44 6.28 10.80
C PRO A 232 -24.31 7.64 10.11
N ALA A 233 -24.43 8.75 10.86
CA ALA A 233 -24.28 10.11 10.35
C ALA A 233 -22.81 10.53 10.13
N GLU A 234 -21.86 9.91 10.82
CA GLU A 234 -20.42 10.19 10.76
C GLU A 234 -19.63 9.13 9.98
N ARG A 235 -20.30 8.07 9.54
CA ARG A 235 -19.71 7.00 8.77
C ARG A 235 -19.16 7.53 7.45
N ILE A 236 -17.93 7.16 7.14
CA ILE A 236 -17.33 7.41 5.84
C ILE A 236 -17.39 6.14 4.99
N ASP A 237 -17.68 6.29 3.70
CA ASP A 237 -17.69 5.17 2.75
C ASP A 237 -16.30 4.93 2.17
N VAL A 238 -15.61 6.02 1.83
CA VAL A 238 -14.24 6.02 1.30
C VAL A 238 -13.40 7.16 1.87
N LEU A 239 -12.11 6.91 2.07
CA LEU A 239 -11.11 7.94 2.37
C LEU A 239 -10.42 8.38 1.08
N LEU A 240 -10.26 9.69 0.90
CA LEU A 240 -9.46 10.27 -0.17
C LEU A 240 -8.17 10.85 0.42
N THR A 241 -7.02 10.34 -0.01
CA THR A 241 -5.70 10.76 0.45
C THR A 241 -4.73 10.93 -0.73
N PRO A 242 -3.60 11.64 -0.58
CA PRO A 242 -2.48 11.50 -1.51
C PRO A 242 -2.01 10.04 -1.58
N THR A 243 -1.55 9.58 -2.74
CA THR A 243 -0.82 8.29 -2.79
C THR A 243 0.62 8.47 -2.33
N THR A 244 1.29 9.51 -2.85
CA THR A 244 2.68 9.86 -2.57
C THR A 244 2.75 11.34 -2.19
N LEU A 245 3.76 11.75 -1.42
CA LEU A 245 3.89 13.15 -0.96
C LEU A 245 4.40 14.09 -2.06
N THR A 246 5.07 13.54 -3.07
CA THR A 246 5.67 14.26 -4.19
C THR A 246 5.43 13.50 -5.50
N GLU A 247 5.78 14.14 -6.61
CA GLU A 247 6.10 13.44 -7.87
C GLU A 247 7.25 12.43 -7.65
N ALA A 248 7.50 11.57 -8.64
CA ALA A 248 8.57 10.58 -8.57
C ALA A 248 9.93 11.27 -8.33
N PRO A 249 10.70 10.87 -7.30
CA PRO A 249 11.98 11.48 -7.01
C PRO A 249 13.00 11.12 -8.10
N LEU A 250 13.94 12.03 -8.38
CA LEU A 250 15.05 11.71 -9.26
C LEU A 250 15.94 10.66 -8.60
N TYR A 251 16.43 9.69 -9.39
CA TYR A 251 17.30 8.63 -8.89
C TYR A 251 18.52 9.18 -8.13
N LYS A 252 19.14 10.24 -8.66
CA LYS A 252 20.30 10.89 -8.04
C LYS A 252 20.03 11.43 -6.63
N GLU A 253 18.80 11.87 -6.36
CA GLU A 253 18.36 12.38 -5.04
C GLU A 253 17.95 11.22 -4.15
N PHE A 254 17.24 10.24 -4.73
CA PHE A 254 16.79 9.05 -4.02
C PHE A 254 17.94 8.29 -3.32
N ILE A 255 19.08 8.14 -4.00
CA ILE A 255 20.23 7.40 -3.44
C ILE A 255 21.03 8.15 -2.38
N THR A 256 20.72 9.42 -2.11
CA THR A 256 21.43 10.23 -1.09
C THR A 256 20.96 9.97 0.33
N ALA A 257 19.74 9.45 0.50
CA ALA A 257 19.15 9.20 1.81
C ALA A 257 19.20 7.71 2.17
N SER A 258 19.13 7.41 3.48
CA SER A 258 19.06 6.02 3.92
C SER A 258 17.73 5.38 3.50
N ASN A 259 17.68 4.04 3.43
CA ASN A 259 16.42 3.33 3.16
C ASN A 259 15.32 3.71 4.18
N ARG A 260 15.70 3.99 5.44
CA ARG A 260 14.74 4.37 6.48
C ARG A 260 14.13 5.74 6.20
N ASP A 261 14.95 6.70 5.81
CA ASP A 261 14.50 8.07 5.52
C ASP A 261 13.65 8.09 4.25
N GLN A 262 14.02 7.30 3.24
CA GLN A 262 13.19 7.11 2.05
C GLN A 262 11.81 6.54 2.42
N CYS A 263 11.74 5.44 3.18
CA CYS A 263 10.46 4.88 3.63
C CYS A 263 9.61 5.90 4.41
N ALA A 264 10.22 6.76 5.23
CA ALA A 264 9.50 7.76 6.02
C ALA A 264 8.77 8.80 5.16
N VAL A 265 9.27 9.08 3.97
CA VAL A 265 8.65 10.01 3.01
C VAL A 265 7.75 9.26 2.02
N GLN A 266 8.31 8.25 1.36
CA GLN A 266 7.68 7.56 0.23
C GLN A 266 6.47 6.72 0.67
N ASP A 267 6.51 6.14 1.86
CA ASP A 267 5.49 5.19 2.31
C ASP A 267 4.51 5.79 3.35
N PHE A 268 4.65 7.10 3.65
CA PHE A 268 3.87 7.79 4.69
C PHE A 268 2.36 7.64 4.47
N CYS A 269 1.90 7.84 3.24
CA CYS A 269 0.48 7.77 2.90
C CYS A 269 -0.03 6.33 2.72
N THR A 270 0.86 5.34 2.58
CA THR A 270 0.47 3.99 2.16
C THR A 270 0.51 2.95 3.27
N GLN A 271 1.47 3.01 4.18
CA GLN A 271 1.62 2.01 5.27
C GLN A 271 0.43 1.88 6.22
N PRO A 272 -0.28 2.96 6.62
CA PRO A 272 -1.42 2.83 7.54
C PRO A 272 -2.47 1.83 7.07
N CYS A 273 -2.73 1.80 5.76
CA CYS A 273 -3.67 0.88 5.11
C CYS A 273 -3.26 -0.60 5.28
N ASN A 274 -1.97 -0.93 5.08
CA ASN A 274 -1.47 -2.31 5.26
C ASN A 274 -1.59 -2.76 6.71
N MET A 275 -1.32 -1.86 7.66
CA MET A 275 -1.44 -2.15 9.08
C MET A 275 -2.87 -2.48 9.49
N ALA A 276 -3.84 -1.75 8.94
CA ALA A 276 -5.27 -1.95 9.16
C ALA A 276 -5.83 -3.14 8.37
N GLY A 277 -5.14 -3.58 7.29
CA GLY A 277 -5.57 -4.69 6.44
C GLY A 277 -6.74 -4.34 5.52
N ILE A 278 -7.01 -3.06 5.28
CA ILE A 278 -8.11 -2.55 4.44
C ILE A 278 -7.69 -2.45 2.95
N PRO A 279 -8.59 -2.43 1.97
CA PRO A 279 -8.23 -2.24 0.57
C PRO A 279 -7.91 -0.77 0.26
N ALA A 280 -7.03 -0.54 -0.72
CA ALA A 280 -6.72 0.79 -1.23
C ALA A 280 -6.30 0.74 -2.69
N ILE A 281 -6.68 1.76 -3.45
CA ILE A 281 -6.35 1.93 -4.87
C ILE A 281 -5.67 3.27 -5.09
N SER A 282 -4.58 3.29 -5.85
CA SER A 282 -3.98 4.51 -6.40
C SER A 282 -4.53 4.75 -7.80
N LEU A 283 -4.98 5.98 -8.06
CA LEU A 283 -5.55 6.41 -9.32
C LEU A 283 -4.82 7.68 -9.80
N PRO A 284 -4.25 7.67 -11.02
CA PRO A 284 -3.61 8.85 -11.57
C PRO A 284 -4.64 9.91 -11.98
N ILE A 285 -4.33 11.17 -11.68
CA ILE A 285 -5.27 12.29 -11.81
C ILE A 285 -4.79 13.31 -12.83
N ARG A 286 -3.52 13.71 -12.75
CA ARG A 286 -2.92 14.72 -13.63
C ARG A 286 -1.39 14.62 -13.64
N LEU A 287 -0.75 15.39 -14.50
CA LEU A 287 0.69 15.65 -14.39
C LEU A 287 0.94 16.83 -13.43
N GLY A 288 2.04 16.73 -12.69
CA GLY A 288 2.60 17.83 -11.90
C GLY A 288 3.41 18.81 -12.75
N ALA A 289 4.00 19.79 -12.10
CA ALA A 289 4.79 20.85 -12.72
C ALA A 289 6.02 20.34 -13.46
N ASN A 290 6.56 19.17 -13.08
CA ASN A 290 7.68 18.54 -13.76
C ASN A 290 7.25 17.56 -14.87
N GLY A 291 5.96 17.52 -15.22
CA GLY A 291 5.41 16.59 -16.20
C GLY A 291 5.34 15.14 -15.70
N LEU A 292 5.43 14.90 -14.38
CA LEU A 292 5.35 13.56 -13.81
C LEU A 292 3.95 13.28 -13.24
N PRO A 293 3.49 12.03 -13.23
CA PRO A 293 2.16 11.70 -12.74
C PRO A 293 1.96 12.03 -11.25
N ILE A 294 0.79 12.57 -10.94
CA ILE A 294 0.28 12.73 -9.58
C ILE A 294 -0.99 11.91 -9.43
N SER A 295 -1.00 11.06 -8.40
CA SER A 295 -2.10 10.14 -8.14
C SER A 295 -2.67 10.33 -6.75
N LEU A 296 -3.98 10.17 -6.63
CA LEU A 296 -4.67 10.10 -5.35
C LEU A 296 -5.00 8.66 -5.01
N GLN A 297 -5.08 8.41 -3.72
CA GLN A 297 -5.40 7.13 -3.15
C GLN A 297 -6.81 7.16 -2.58
N ILE A 298 -7.56 6.11 -2.88
CA ILE A 298 -8.86 5.86 -2.27
C ILE A 298 -8.72 4.62 -1.38
N MET A 299 -9.24 4.68 -0.15
CA MET A 299 -9.32 3.53 0.75
C MET A 299 -10.78 3.31 1.17
N SER A 300 -11.18 2.07 1.41
CA SER A 300 -12.49 1.75 1.99
C SER A 300 -12.34 0.83 3.20
N ASN A 301 -13.45 0.47 3.86
CA ASN A 301 -13.40 -0.57 4.89
C ASN A 301 -12.99 -1.93 4.32
N LYS A 302 -12.63 -2.88 5.19
CA LYS A 302 -12.37 -4.27 4.85
C LYS A 302 -13.54 -4.86 4.06
N LEU A 303 -13.23 -5.62 3.03
CA LEU A 303 -14.21 -6.31 2.18
C LEU A 303 -15.17 -5.38 1.40
N ASN A 304 -14.86 -4.09 1.34
CA ASN A 304 -15.61 -3.08 0.59
C ASN A 304 -14.93 -2.71 -0.74
N GLU A 305 -14.31 -3.68 -1.42
CA GLU A 305 -13.71 -3.46 -2.75
C GLU A 305 -14.73 -2.95 -3.77
N LYS A 306 -16.00 -3.38 -3.70
CA LYS A 306 -17.03 -2.90 -4.64
C LYS A 306 -17.26 -1.39 -4.55
N PRO A 307 -17.63 -0.80 -3.40
CA PRO A 307 -17.78 0.66 -3.32
C PRO A 307 -16.46 1.41 -3.57
N LEU A 308 -15.31 0.86 -3.18
CA LEU A 308 -14.00 1.41 -3.51
C LEU A 308 -13.79 1.55 -5.02
N LEU A 309 -13.99 0.46 -5.75
CA LEU A 309 -13.77 0.39 -7.19
C LEU A 309 -14.84 1.17 -7.97
N THR A 310 -16.09 1.18 -7.50
CA THR A 310 -17.14 2.06 -8.06
C THR A 310 -16.75 3.53 -7.94
N PHE A 311 -16.30 3.97 -6.76
CA PHE A 311 -15.86 5.35 -6.56
C PHE A 311 -14.63 5.70 -7.43
N ALA A 312 -13.65 4.80 -7.48
CA ALA A 312 -12.46 4.97 -8.32
C ALA A 312 -12.81 5.02 -9.81
N ARG A 313 -13.79 4.23 -10.28
CA ARG A 313 -14.26 4.22 -11.67
C ARG A 313 -14.92 5.55 -12.05
N TRP A 314 -15.69 6.15 -11.15
CA TRP A 314 -16.27 7.47 -11.37
C TRP A 314 -15.17 8.54 -11.48
N LEU A 315 -14.20 8.53 -10.56
CA LEU A 315 -13.06 9.46 -10.63
C LEU A 315 -12.24 9.28 -11.91
N GLU A 316 -11.94 8.03 -12.30
CA GLU A 316 -11.21 7.73 -13.53
C GLU A 316 -11.88 8.35 -14.75
N ASN A 317 -13.21 8.21 -14.87
CA ASN A 317 -13.98 8.80 -15.96
C ASN A 317 -14.03 10.33 -15.91
N ARG A 318 -13.87 10.94 -14.73
CA ARG A 318 -13.92 12.40 -14.59
C ARG A 318 -12.61 13.08 -15.00
N PHE A 319 -11.48 12.39 -14.84
CA PHE A 319 -10.16 12.92 -15.16
C PHE A 319 -9.58 12.40 -16.47
N GLU A 320 -10.04 11.26 -16.96
CA GLU A 320 -9.62 10.64 -18.24
C GLU A 320 -8.09 10.65 -18.41
N PHE A 321 -7.37 10.34 -17.34
CA PHE A 321 -5.92 10.43 -17.34
C PHE A 321 -5.32 9.38 -18.28
N ASP A 322 -4.83 9.84 -19.43
CA ASP A 322 -4.15 9.02 -20.42
C ASP A 322 -2.77 9.59 -20.72
N CYS A 323 -1.79 9.20 -19.90
CA CYS A 323 -0.41 9.58 -20.14
C CYS A 323 0.25 8.78 -21.26
N LEU A 324 -0.32 7.69 -21.78
CA LEU A 324 0.39 6.80 -22.71
C LEU A 324 0.10 7.10 -24.19
N TYR A 325 -1.04 7.74 -24.50
CA TYR A 325 -1.41 8.08 -25.88
C TYR A 325 -1.42 9.57 -26.18
N ASN A 326 -1.41 10.42 -25.16
CA ASN A 326 -1.41 11.87 -25.36
C ASN A 326 0.03 12.39 -25.52
N ARG A 327 0.57 12.33 -26.75
CA ARG A 327 1.92 12.81 -27.08
C ARG A 327 2.14 14.30 -26.73
N GLU A 328 1.08 15.11 -26.69
CA GLU A 328 1.14 16.51 -26.28
C GLU A 328 1.57 16.68 -24.81
N LEU A 329 1.43 15.64 -23.97
CA LEU A 329 1.90 15.65 -22.59
C LEU A 329 3.42 15.46 -22.43
N TYR A 330 4.13 15.06 -23.50
CA TYR A 330 5.57 14.77 -23.49
C TYR A 330 6.41 15.77 -24.31
N GLU A 331 5.78 16.70 -25.03
CA GLU A 331 6.49 17.79 -25.70
C GLU A 331 6.75 18.92 -24.69
N ILE A 332 7.91 18.86 -24.03
CA ILE A 332 8.53 19.97 -23.28
C ILE A 332 9.41 20.78 -24.23
#